data_AF-A0A6P4ABL9-F1
#
_entry.id   AF-A0A6P4ABL9-F1
#
_cell.length_a   1.000
_cell.length_b   1.000
_cell.length_c   1.000
_cell.angle_alpha   90.00
_cell.angle_beta   90.00
_cell.angle_gamma   90.00
#
_symmetry.space_group_name_H-M   'P 1'
#
loop_
_entity.id
_entity.type
_entity.pdbx_description
1 polymer ?
#
loop_
_entity_poly.entity_id
_entity_poly.type
_entity_poly.pdbx_seq_one_letter_code
_entity_poly.pdbx_strand_id
1 'polypeptide(L)'
;MKEKVDTCSPVGVLEDFFKSSDSETGSSKEPNTDSEAQKNPKQGSRWLGFAHLWRSKSKKPPETMNSSSVFKLSRRFGSLREIIAPKFALDADLYNINSPWKNFNLLELQAATNYFSQDNLIGKGGYAEVYRGSLPNGQLVAVKRLTRGTPDEMTADFLSEIGIMAHVNHPNTAKLIGYGVEGGTHLVLELSPQGSLASLLYGSKEKLKWGIRYKIATGAARGLLYLHEGCQRRIIHRDIKAANILLTEDFEPQICDFGLAKWLPEQWTHHTVAKFEGTFGYLAPEYLLHGIVDEKTDVFAFGVLLLELVTGRRALDYSQQSLVLWAKPLLKKNNVRELVDPSLGDDYNNRQLNLMLLAASLCIQQSSIRRPSMSQVVDLLRGDFSCLKYMKKSRMPFFRKAFCEDLINGEAKFQPET
;
A
#
# COMPACT_ATOMS: atom_id res chain seq x y z
N MET A 1 -34.98 45.94 -6.79
CA MET A 1 -33.91 45.92 -5.76
C MET A 1 -33.26 44.55 -5.78
N LYS A 2 -31.94 44.52 -5.92
CA LYS A 2 -31.06 43.34 -5.96
C LYS A 2 -30.70 42.89 -4.53
N GLU A 3 -30.05 41.71 -4.48
CA GLU A 3 -29.23 41.10 -3.40
C GLU A 3 -29.93 40.04 -2.54
N LYS A 4 -29.34 38.89 -2.22
CA LYS A 4 -28.05 38.25 -2.56
C LYS A 4 -28.21 36.74 -2.27
N VAL A 5 -27.66 35.90 -3.14
CA VAL A 5 -27.57 34.44 -2.97
C VAL A 5 -26.18 34.12 -2.44
N ASP A 6 -26.08 33.47 -1.28
CA ASP A 6 -24.82 32.94 -0.76
C ASP A 6 -24.62 31.49 -1.22
N THR A 7 -23.83 31.33 -2.28
CA THR A 7 -23.18 30.07 -2.64
C THR A 7 -21.76 30.06 -2.08
N CYS A 8 -21.41 29.09 -1.23
CA CYS A 8 -20.01 28.83 -0.90
C CYS A 8 -19.68 27.35 -1.15
N SER A 9 -18.96 27.13 -2.24
CA SER A 9 -18.30 25.88 -2.63
C SER A 9 -16.79 26.09 -2.42
N PRO A 10 -16.03 25.16 -1.81
CA PRO A 10 -14.59 25.23 -1.83
C PRO A 10 -14.04 24.22 -2.84
N VAL A 11 -13.88 24.66 -4.08
CA VAL A 11 -12.98 24.05 -5.07
C VAL A 11 -11.70 24.88 -5.07
N GLY A 12 -10.55 24.20 -4.96
CA GLY A 12 -9.26 24.73 -5.41
C GLY A 12 -8.18 24.79 -4.33
N VAL A 13 -7.30 23.78 -4.31
CA VAL A 13 -5.82 23.93 -4.29
C VAL A 13 -5.23 22.59 -4.76
N LEU A 14 -5.00 22.41 -6.08
CA LEU A 14 -4.10 21.36 -6.61
C LEU A 14 -3.76 21.53 -8.10
N GLU A 15 -3.60 22.77 -8.60
CA GLU A 15 -3.24 23.00 -10.02
C GLU A 15 -1.81 23.50 -10.29
N ASP A 16 -0.96 23.71 -9.28
CA ASP A 16 0.40 24.25 -9.52
C ASP A 16 1.53 23.21 -9.60
N PHE A 17 1.23 21.90 -9.61
CA PHE A 17 2.29 20.87 -9.56
C PHE A 17 2.76 20.33 -10.92
N PHE A 18 2.12 20.69 -12.05
CA PHE A 18 2.45 20.12 -13.38
C PHE A 18 2.83 21.13 -14.48
N LYS A 19 3.04 22.41 -14.17
CA LYS A 19 3.39 23.44 -15.19
C LYS A 19 4.87 23.86 -15.26
N SER A 20 5.79 23.14 -14.62
CA SER A 20 7.24 23.46 -14.69
C SER A 20 8.06 22.30 -15.27
N SER A 21 7.74 21.87 -16.48
CA SER A 21 8.62 21.05 -17.31
C SER A 21 8.12 21.15 -18.74
N ASP A 22 8.31 22.30 -19.38
CA ASP A 22 8.46 22.45 -20.84
C ASP A 22 8.64 23.93 -21.19
N SER A 23 9.88 24.42 -21.09
CA SER A 23 10.42 25.46 -21.97
C SER A 23 11.84 25.77 -21.54
N GLU A 24 12.84 25.40 -22.34
CA GLU A 24 14.02 26.24 -22.57
C GLU A 24 14.82 25.72 -23.77
N THR A 25 14.74 26.47 -24.87
CA THR A 25 15.73 26.48 -25.94
C THR A 25 16.19 27.92 -26.16
N GLY A 26 17.49 28.16 -25.96
CA GLY A 26 18.27 29.08 -26.80
C GLY A 26 18.80 30.38 -26.17
N SER A 27 20.11 30.41 -25.88
CA SER A 27 21.12 31.47 -26.19
C SER A 27 20.95 32.87 -25.53
N SER A 28 21.95 33.62 -25.02
CA SER A 28 23.42 33.64 -25.09
C SER A 28 24.01 34.71 -24.13
N LYS A 29 25.23 34.46 -23.61
CA LYS A 29 26.36 35.39 -23.27
C LYS A 29 26.26 36.47 -22.15
N GLU A 30 26.94 36.15 -21.02
CA GLU A 30 27.93 36.88 -20.16
C GLU A 30 28.25 38.41 -20.32
N PRO A 31 29.03 39.05 -19.39
CA PRO A 31 29.00 39.06 -17.90
C PRO A 31 29.29 40.47 -17.28
N ASN A 32 29.22 40.65 -15.93
CA ASN A 32 30.22 41.37 -15.10
C ASN A 32 29.80 41.65 -13.63
N THR A 33 30.75 41.34 -12.70
CA THR A 33 31.24 41.99 -11.44
C THR A 33 30.27 42.72 -10.48
N ASP A 34 30.42 42.79 -9.14
CA ASP A 34 31.40 42.36 -8.13
C ASP A 34 30.79 42.58 -6.71
N SER A 35 31.48 42.05 -5.66
CA SER A 35 31.56 42.56 -4.26
C SER A 35 30.75 41.93 -3.10
N GLU A 36 31.41 40.96 -2.45
CA GLU A 36 31.77 40.82 -1.01
C GLU A 36 30.82 41.24 0.15
N ALA A 37 30.51 40.29 1.08
CA ALA A 37 31.04 40.26 2.47
C ALA A 37 30.51 39.07 3.36
N GLN A 38 31.45 38.23 3.84
CA GLN A 38 31.61 37.47 5.12
C GLN A 38 30.40 36.75 5.81
N LYS A 39 30.30 35.40 5.95
CA LYS A 39 31.01 34.34 6.77
C LYS A 39 31.04 34.63 8.29
N ASN A 40 30.70 33.77 9.28
CA ASN A 40 30.53 32.30 9.50
C ASN A 40 30.13 32.07 11.02
N PRO A 41 29.99 30.85 11.64
CA PRO A 41 29.65 29.50 11.14
C PRO A 41 28.66 28.62 12.01
N LYS A 42 27.94 27.74 11.31
CA LYS A 42 27.62 26.28 11.48
C LYS A 42 27.66 25.53 12.85
N GLN A 43 26.60 24.74 13.07
CA GLN A 43 26.58 23.26 13.27
C GLN A 43 25.27 22.73 12.61
N GLY A 44 25.16 21.69 11.77
CA GLY A 44 26.06 20.63 11.34
C GLY A 44 25.22 19.37 11.00
N SER A 45 24.49 19.38 9.89
CA SER A 45 23.62 18.28 9.43
C SER A 45 24.43 17.15 8.77
N ARG A 46 24.46 15.97 9.41
CA ARG A 46 25.06 14.73 8.86
C ARG A 46 24.09 14.03 7.89
N TRP A 47 24.08 14.44 6.62
CA TRP A 47 23.41 13.71 5.53
C TRP A 47 24.21 13.63 4.22
N LEU A 48 25.54 13.83 4.27
CA LEU A 48 26.41 13.75 3.08
C LEU A 48 26.74 12.30 2.63
N GLY A 49 26.09 11.27 3.17
CA GLY A 49 26.38 9.87 2.84
C GLY A 49 25.54 9.24 1.72
N PHE A 50 24.40 9.82 1.33
CA PHE A 50 23.47 9.19 0.38
C PHE A 50 23.28 9.97 -0.93
N ALA A 51 23.74 11.22 -1.00
CA ALA A 51 23.57 12.07 -2.18
C ALA A 51 24.60 11.79 -3.31
N HIS A 52 25.62 10.96 -3.08
CA HIS A 52 26.73 10.81 -4.03
C HIS A 52 26.60 9.62 -5.01
N LEU A 53 25.45 8.95 -5.07
CA LEU A 53 25.25 7.84 -6.01
C LEU A 53 24.40 8.16 -7.24
N TRP A 54 23.96 9.41 -7.41
CA TRP A 54 23.17 9.79 -8.59
C TRP A 54 23.56 11.18 -9.10
N ARG A 55 24.65 11.24 -9.89
CA ARG A 55 24.88 12.27 -10.92
C ARG A 55 26.07 11.90 -11.82
N SER A 56 25.79 11.27 -12.96
CA SER A 56 26.47 11.61 -14.21
C SER A 56 25.64 11.12 -15.40
N LYS A 57 25.20 12.06 -16.23
CA LYS A 57 24.83 11.81 -17.62
C LYS A 57 26.13 11.79 -18.42
N SER A 58 26.31 10.80 -19.28
CA SER A 58 27.16 10.97 -20.46
C SER A 58 26.42 10.43 -21.69
N LYS A 59 26.26 11.32 -22.68
CA LYS A 59 25.77 11.03 -24.04
C LYS A 59 26.99 10.95 -24.95
N LYS A 60 27.11 9.90 -25.78
CA LYS A 60 27.58 9.87 -27.21
C LYS A 60 28.01 8.45 -27.65
N PRO A 61 28.03 8.15 -28.98
CA PRO A 61 27.12 7.22 -29.68
C PRO A 61 27.75 5.84 -29.93
N PRO A 62 27.00 4.84 -30.47
CA PRO A 62 27.64 3.63 -30.98
C PRO A 62 27.95 3.78 -32.48
N GLU A 63 29.24 3.74 -32.82
CA GLU A 63 29.71 3.35 -34.15
C GLU A 63 29.94 1.84 -34.22
N THR A 64 29.70 1.32 -35.41
CA THR A 64 29.75 -0.06 -35.87
C THR A 64 31.12 -0.72 -35.76
N MET A 65 31.18 -1.96 -35.24
CA MET A 65 31.99 -3.02 -35.84
C MET A 65 31.34 -4.40 -35.64
N ASN A 66 31.29 -5.13 -36.75
CA ASN A 66 30.73 -6.47 -36.94
C ASN A 66 31.67 -7.59 -36.45
N SER A 67 31.07 -8.78 -36.35
CA SER A 67 31.61 -10.13 -36.65
C SER A 67 31.73 -11.03 -35.41
N SER A 68 31.32 -12.30 -35.39
CA SER A 68 30.36 -13.12 -36.15
C SER A 68 30.29 -14.46 -35.40
N SER A 69 29.11 -15.06 -35.28
CA SER A 69 28.97 -16.51 -35.47
C SER A 69 27.49 -16.84 -35.70
N VAL A 70 27.30 -17.67 -36.72
CA VAL A 70 26.06 -17.95 -37.44
C VAL A 70 25.53 -19.30 -36.97
N PHE A 71 24.25 -19.38 -36.62
CA PHE A 71 23.47 -20.61 -36.86
C PHE A 71 22.08 -20.25 -37.37
N LYS A 72 21.93 -20.29 -38.70
CA LYS A 72 20.64 -20.42 -39.38
C LYS A 72 20.30 -21.91 -39.44
N LEU A 73 19.12 -22.31 -38.98
CA LEU A 73 18.51 -23.56 -39.42
C LEU A 73 17.23 -23.27 -40.21
N SER A 74 17.23 -23.75 -41.45
CA SER A 74 16.15 -23.66 -42.41
C SER A 74 15.02 -24.65 -42.11
N ARG A 75 13.82 -24.26 -42.52
CA ARG A 75 12.62 -25.10 -42.66
C ARG A 75 12.91 -26.36 -43.49
N ARG A 76 12.53 -27.53 -42.97
CA ARG A 76 12.06 -28.68 -43.75
C ARG A 76 10.97 -29.39 -42.95
N PHE A 77 9.73 -29.22 -43.39
CA PHE A 77 8.62 -30.08 -43.02
C PHE A 77 8.69 -31.35 -43.86
N GLY A 78 8.73 -32.51 -43.20
CA GLY A 78 8.67 -33.83 -43.81
C GLY A 78 8.05 -34.80 -42.80
N SER A 79 6.94 -35.38 -43.20
CA SER A 79 6.04 -36.28 -42.47
C SER A 79 6.73 -37.46 -41.76
N LEU A 80 6.49 -37.60 -40.46
CA LEU A 80 6.35 -38.90 -39.79
C LEU A 80 5.06 -38.88 -38.97
N ARG A 81 4.11 -39.71 -39.43
CA ARG A 81 2.85 -40.03 -38.78
C ARG A 81 3.07 -40.87 -37.53
N GLU A 82 2.10 -40.74 -36.63
CA GLU A 82 1.67 -41.69 -35.59
C GLU A 82 2.56 -41.92 -34.37
N ILE A 83 2.37 -41.07 -33.35
CA ILE A 83 2.31 -41.52 -31.95
C ILE A 83 1.14 -40.81 -31.26
N ILE A 84 0.04 -41.56 -31.13
CA ILE A 84 -1.10 -41.48 -30.18
C ILE A 84 -1.28 -40.12 -29.45
N ALA A 85 -2.18 -39.29 -29.97
CA ALA A 85 -2.78 -38.19 -29.22
C ALA A 85 -3.99 -38.70 -28.42
N PRO A 86 -4.07 -38.51 -27.09
CA PRO A 86 -5.33 -38.69 -26.40
C PRO A 86 -6.27 -37.54 -26.82
N LYS A 87 -7.38 -37.88 -27.49
CA LYS A 87 -8.52 -36.99 -27.70
C LYS A 87 -9.08 -36.61 -26.32
N PHE A 88 -8.68 -35.48 -25.79
CA PHE A 88 -9.52 -34.76 -24.82
C PHE A 88 -10.65 -34.13 -25.63
N ALA A 89 -11.79 -34.81 -25.66
CA ALA A 89 -13.05 -34.16 -25.98
C ALA A 89 -13.21 -33.03 -24.94
N LEU A 90 -13.13 -31.79 -25.42
CA LEU A 90 -13.49 -30.63 -24.62
C LEU A 90 -15.01 -30.70 -24.46
N ASP A 91 -15.47 -31.19 -23.31
CA ASP A 91 -16.87 -31.14 -22.94
C ASP A 91 -17.31 -29.67 -22.93
N ALA A 92 -18.40 -29.42 -23.67
CA ALA A 92 -19.08 -28.14 -23.80
C ALA A 92 -19.77 -27.68 -22.50
N ASP A 93 -19.38 -28.23 -21.35
CA ASP A 93 -19.96 -27.95 -20.03
C ASP A 93 -19.00 -27.15 -19.11
N LEU A 94 -17.79 -26.82 -19.58
CA LEU A 94 -16.84 -25.96 -18.85
C LEU A 94 -17.26 -24.48 -18.80
N TYR A 95 -18.29 -24.06 -19.54
CA TYR A 95 -18.75 -22.67 -19.57
C TYR A 95 -19.73 -22.33 -18.44
N ASN A 96 -20.12 -23.31 -17.61
CA ASN A 96 -21.05 -23.12 -16.51
C ASN A 96 -20.37 -23.12 -15.14
N ILE A 97 -19.15 -22.58 -15.07
CA ILE A 97 -18.63 -22.08 -13.80
C ILE A 97 -19.50 -20.87 -13.46
N ASN A 98 -20.51 -21.07 -12.62
CA ASN A 98 -21.24 -19.98 -11.98
C ASN A 98 -20.24 -19.20 -11.12
N SER A 99 -19.50 -18.30 -11.77
CA SER A 99 -18.64 -17.32 -11.11
C SER A 99 -19.52 -16.55 -10.13
N PRO A 100 -19.14 -16.43 -8.85
CA PRO A 100 -19.89 -15.63 -7.90
C PRO A 100 -19.86 -14.14 -8.26
N TRP A 101 -18.98 -13.73 -9.19
CA TRP A 101 -18.84 -12.36 -9.67
C TRP A 101 -19.63 -12.13 -10.94
N LYS A 102 -20.38 -11.02 -10.96
CA LYS A 102 -21.17 -10.59 -12.12
C LYS A 102 -20.27 -9.99 -13.20
N ASN A 103 -20.49 -10.38 -14.45
CA ASN A 103 -19.96 -9.69 -15.61
C ASN A 103 -20.94 -8.54 -15.97
N PHE A 104 -20.50 -7.30 -15.79
CA PHE A 104 -21.27 -6.10 -16.06
C PHE A 104 -20.99 -5.61 -17.49
N ASN A 105 -22.05 -5.33 -18.24
CA ASN A 105 -21.91 -4.66 -19.53
C ASN A 105 -21.68 -3.15 -19.34
N LEU A 106 -21.24 -2.46 -20.39
CA LEU A 106 -20.92 -1.03 -20.31
C LEU A 106 -22.14 -0.17 -19.93
N LEU A 107 -23.33 -0.51 -20.42
CA LEU A 107 -24.55 0.24 -20.13
C LEU A 107 -24.93 0.17 -18.66
N GLU A 108 -24.78 -0.99 -18.02
CA GLU A 108 -25.00 -1.16 -16.58
C GLU A 108 -24.03 -0.30 -15.76
N LEU A 109 -22.75 -0.28 -16.13
CA LEU A 109 -21.73 0.54 -15.44
C LEU A 109 -21.98 2.03 -15.65
N GLN A 110 -22.35 2.45 -16.85
CA GLN A 110 -22.73 3.84 -17.15
C GLN A 110 -23.96 4.25 -16.34
N ALA A 111 -25.03 3.44 -16.35
CA ALA A 111 -26.23 3.73 -15.58
C ALA A 111 -25.92 3.83 -14.08
N ALA A 112 -25.13 2.90 -13.54
CA ALA A 112 -24.77 2.88 -12.13
C ALA A 112 -23.95 4.11 -11.70
N THR A 113 -23.08 4.62 -12.57
CA THR A 113 -22.14 5.72 -12.28
C THR A 113 -22.60 7.08 -12.81
N ASN A 114 -23.83 7.18 -13.33
CA ASN A 114 -24.31 8.36 -14.06
C ASN A 114 -23.34 8.77 -15.19
N TYR A 115 -23.08 7.85 -16.10
CA TYR A 115 -22.18 7.98 -17.25
C TYR A 115 -20.74 8.35 -16.85
N PHE A 116 -20.23 7.77 -15.76
CA PHE A 116 -18.92 8.13 -15.19
C PHE A 116 -18.81 9.64 -14.91
N SER A 117 -19.88 10.24 -14.36
CA SER A 117 -19.89 11.66 -14.01
C SER A 117 -18.75 12.01 -13.06
N GLN A 118 -18.17 13.19 -13.26
CA GLN A 118 -17.14 13.75 -12.40
C GLN A 118 -17.63 13.93 -10.95
N ASP A 119 -18.94 14.14 -10.75
CA ASP A 119 -19.55 14.23 -9.41
C ASP A 119 -19.48 12.91 -8.64
N ASN A 120 -19.37 11.79 -9.36
CA ASN A 120 -19.23 10.46 -8.78
C ASN A 120 -17.77 10.02 -8.67
N LEU A 121 -16.79 10.83 -9.09
CA LEU A 121 -15.38 10.47 -8.97
C LEU A 121 -14.95 10.54 -7.49
N ILE A 122 -14.67 9.38 -6.89
CA ILE A 122 -14.27 9.26 -5.48
C ILE A 122 -12.77 8.97 -5.30
N GLY A 123 -12.07 8.61 -6.38
CA GLY A 123 -10.62 8.41 -6.34
C GLY A 123 -10.00 8.56 -7.72
N LYS A 124 -8.84 9.20 -7.78
CA LYS A 124 -8.05 9.33 -9.01
C LYS A 124 -6.59 9.03 -8.71
N GLY A 125 -6.10 7.93 -9.25
CA GLY A 125 -4.70 7.53 -9.19
C GLY A 125 -3.98 7.75 -10.52
N GLY A 126 -2.69 7.37 -10.57
CA GLY A 126 -1.91 7.44 -11.80
C GLY A 126 -2.32 6.43 -12.87
N TYR A 127 -3.05 5.37 -12.49
CA TYR A 127 -3.35 4.20 -13.33
C TYR A 127 -4.86 3.89 -13.41
N ALA A 128 -5.66 4.48 -12.54
CA ALA A 128 -7.08 4.18 -12.44
C ALA A 128 -7.89 5.38 -11.92
N GLU A 129 -9.16 5.41 -12.29
CA GLU A 129 -10.18 6.28 -11.73
C GLU A 129 -11.22 5.40 -11.03
N VAL A 130 -11.73 5.85 -9.88
CA VAL A 130 -12.71 5.12 -9.08
C VAL A 130 -13.95 5.98 -8.95
N TYR A 131 -15.07 5.44 -9.41
CA TYR A 131 -16.37 6.11 -9.41
C TYR A 131 -17.30 5.45 -8.38
N ARG A 132 -18.03 6.26 -7.64
CA ARG A 132 -19.19 5.81 -6.87
C ARG A 132 -20.30 5.42 -7.84
N GLY A 133 -20.94 4.29 -7.60
CA GLY A 133 -22.10 3.85 -8.34
C GLY A 133 -23.20 3.31 -7.45
N SER A 134 -24.40 3.23 -8.01
CA SER A 134 -25.56 2.57 -7.41
C SER A 134 -26.15 1.58 -8.41
N LEU A 135 -26.17 0.30 -8.04
CA LEU A 135 -26.80 -0.73 -8.85
C LEU A 135 -28.35 -0.61 -8.79
N PRO A 136 -29.11 -1.23 -9.72
CA PRO A 136 -30.57 -1.14 -9.75
C PRO A 136 -31.28 -1.63 -8.48
N ASN A 137 -30.64 -2.53 -7.73
CA ASN A 137 -31.12 -3.02 -6.44
C ASN A 137 -30.81 -2.07 -5.26
N GLY A 138 -30.24 -0.89 -5.52
CA GLY A 138 -29.84 0.08 -4.50
C GLY A 138 -28.47 -0.18 -3.85
N GLN A 139 -27.78 -1.27 -4.23
CA GLN A 139 -26.45 -1.57 -3.69
C GLN A 139 -25.43 -0.53 -4.18
N LEU A 140 -24.73 0.10 -3.24
CA LEU A 140 -23.66 1.04 -3.54
C LEU A 140 -22.36 0.30 -3.89
N VAL A 141 -21.69 0.76 -4.94
CA VAL A 141 -20.48 0.14 -5.48
C VAL A 141 -19.39 1.16 -5.76
N ALA A 142 -18.15 0.70 -5.76
CA ALA A 142 -17.00 1.43 -6.30
C ALA A 142 -16.59 0.79 -7.62
N VAL A 143 -16.64 1.56 -8.71
CA VAL A 143 -16.25 1.14 -10.05
C VAL A 143 -14.86 1.68 -10.35
N LYS A 144 -13.85 0.82 -10.25
CA LYS A 144 -12.45 1.13 -10.60
C LYS A 144 -12.24 0.87 -12.08
N ARG A 145 -12.00 1.94 -12.84
CA ARG A 145 -11.69 1.93 -14.27
C ARG A 145 -10.20 2.14 -14.47
N LEU A 146 -9.52 1.25 -15.19
CA LEU A 146 -8.11 1.45 -15.54
C LEU A 146 -8.00 2.46 -16.69
N THR A 147 -7.08 3.42 -16.59
CA THR A 147 -7.05 4.59 -17.49
C THR A 147 -5.70 4.85 -18.15
N ARG A 148 -4.64 4.11 -17.81
CA ARG A 148 -3.29 4.38 -18.32
C ARG A 148 -2.49 3.10 -18.58
N GLY A 149 -1.74 3.11 -19.68
CA GLY A 149 -0.89 2.02 -20.14
C GLY A 149 -1.18 1.71 -21.61
N THR A 150 -0.36 0.87 -22.22
CA THR A 150 -0.75 0.21 -23.48
C THR A 150 -1.94 -0.74 -23.21
N PRO A 151 -2.75 -1.07 -24.23
CA PRO A 151 -3.85 -2.03 -24.05
C PRO A 151 -3.40 -3.37 -23.44
N ASP A 152 -2.22 -3.85 -23.80
CA ASP A 152 -1.64 -5.10 -23.28
C ASP A 152 -1.25 -4.97 -21.80
N GLU A 153 -0.62 -3.86 -21.40
CA GLU A 153 -0.29 -3.59 -19.99
C GLU A 153 -1.55 -3.47 -19.14
N MET A 154 -2.55 -2.72 -19.60
CA MET A 154 -3.83 -2.56 -18.89
C MET A 154 -4.56 -3.90 -18.76
N THR A 155 -4.50 -4.75 -19.79
CA THR A 155 -5.09 -6.09 -19.74
C THR A 155 -4.34 -6.98 -18.76
N ALA A 156 -3.00 -6.94 -18.78
CA ALA A 156 -2.17 -7.72 -17.86
C ALA A 156 -2.40 -7.30 -16.39
N ASP A 157 -2.46 -6.00 -16.10
CA ASP A 157 -2.73 -5.46 -14.77
C ASP A 157 -4.13 -5.83 -14.30
N PHE A 158 -5.14 -5.69 -15.17
CA PHE A 158 -6.51 -6.10 -14.86
C PHE A 158 -6.61 -7.60 -14.56
N LEU A 159 -6.04 -8.46 -15.41
CA LEU A 159 -6.06 -9.92 -15.22
C LEU A 159 -5.29 -10.34 -13.96
N SER A 160 -4.18 -9.66 -13.65
CA SER A 160 -3.43 -9.90 -12.41
C SER A 160 -4.24 -9.52 -11.18
N GLU A 161 -4.88 -8.34 -11.17
CA GLU A 161 -5.66 -7.85 -10.02
C GLU A 161 -6.92 -8.71 -9.81
N ILE A 162 -7.71 -8.96 -10.86
CA ILE A 162 -8.91 -9.80 -10.75
C ILE A 162 -8.56 -11.24 -10.36
N GLY A 163 -7.47 -11.79 -10.88
CA GLY A 163 -7.02 -13.14 -10.54
C GLY A 163 -6.67 -13.29 -9.06
N ILE A 164 -6.09 -12.25 -8.45
CA ILE A 164 -5.82 -12.24 -7.00
C ILE A 164 -7.11 -12.04 -6.22
N MET A 165 -7.91 -11.03 -6.55
CA MET A 165 -9.15 -10.72 -5.86
C MET A 165 -10.15 -11.88 -5.89
N ALA A 166 -10.12 -12.69 -6.94
CA ALA A 166 -10.92 -13.90 -7.06
C ALA A 166 -10.68 -14.93 -5.93
N HIS A 167 -9.52 -14.87 -5.27
CA HIS A 167 -9.14 -15.78 -4.18
C HIS A 167 -9.22 -15.13 -2.80
N VAL A 168 -9.70 -13.88 -2.72
CA VAL A 168 -9.75 -13.09 -1.49
C VAL A 168 -11.19 -12.98 -1.02
N ASN A 169 -11.49 -13.56 0.14
CA ASN A 169 -12.79 -13.46 0.79
C ASN A 169 -12.63 -13.40 2.31
N HIS A 170 -12.53 -12.18 2.85
CA HIS A 170 -12.37 -11.95 4.28
C HIS A 170 -13.04 -10.62 4.69
N PRO A 171 -13.62 -10.50 5.90
CA PRO A 171 -14.28 -9.27 6.35
C PRO A 171 -13.38 -8.03 6.32
N ASN A 172 -12.07 -8.21 6.49
CA ASN A 172 -11.07 -7.13 6.46
C ASN A 172 -10.37 -6.95 5.10
N THR A 173 -11.00 -7.37 4.00
CA THR A 173 -10.55 -7.14 2.63
C THR A 173 -11.71 -6.62 1.78
N ALA A 174 -11.43 -5.75 0.81
CA ALA A 174 -12.45 -5.21 -0.08
C ALA A 174 -13.08 -6.34 -0.92
N LYS A 175 -14.42 -6.33 -1.00
CA LYS A 175 -15.17 -7.40 -1.64
C LYS A 175 -15.38 -7.11 -3.13
N LEU A 176 -14.90 -8.01 -3.98
CA LEU A 176 -15.20 -7.99 -5.41
C LEU A 176 -16.66 -8.42 -5.64
N ILE A 177 -17.44 -7.59 -6.32
CA ILE A 177 -18.81 -7.89 -6.77
C ILE A 177 -18.80 -8.41 -8.21
N GLY A 178 -17.94 -7.83 -9.04
CA GLY A 178 -17.93 -8.12 -10.47
C GLY A 178 -16.87 -7.36 -11.22
N TYR A 179 -16.95 -7.48 -12.54
CA TYR A 179 -16.02 -6.86 -13.46
C TYR A 179 -16.73 -6.53 -14.77
N GLY A 180 -16.12 -5.68 -15.59
CA GLY A 180 -16.60 -5.38 -16.94
C GLY A 180 -15.42 -5.16 -17.90
N VAL A 181 -15.57 -5.62 -19.13
CA VAL A 181 -14.51 -5.59 -20.16
C VAL A 181 -14.91 -4.82 -21.43
N GLU A 182 -16.15 -4.34 -21.50
CA GLU A 182 -16.65 -3.52 -22.60
C GLU A 182 -16.27 -2.04 -22.40
N GLY A 183 -15.73 -1.40 -23.43
CA GLY A 183 -15.34 0.02 -23.37
C GLY A 183 -14.16 0.33 -22.42
N GLY A 184 -13.45 -0.71 -21.98
CA GLY A 184 -12.35 -0.64 -21.02
C GLY A 184 -12.43 -1.75 -19.97
N THR A 185 -11.43 -1.85 -19.10
CA THR A 185 -11.40 -2.80 -17.99
C THR A 185 -11.86 -2.15 -16.69
N HIS A 186 -12.83 -2.79 -16.04
CA HIS A 186 -13.52 -2.28 -14.86
C HIS A 186 -13.58 -3.35 -13.77
N LEU A 187 -13.25 -2.97 -12.53
CA LEU A 187 -13.51 -3.77 -11.33
C LEU A 187 -14.65 -3.12 -10.55
N VAL A 188 -15.62 -3.91 -10.12
CA VAL A 188 -16.76 -3.47 -9.33
C VAL A 188 -16.64 -4.04 -7.93
N LEU A 189 -16.42 -3.17 -6.94
CA LEU A 189 -16.26 -3.53 -5.54
C LEU A 189 -17.43 -3.01 -4.71
N GLU A 190 -17.66 -3.62 -3.56
CA GLU A 190 -18.54 -3.04 -2.54
C GLU A 190 -17.99 -1.69 -2.07
N LEU A 191 -18.85 -0.67 -1.97
CA LEU A 191 -18.45 0.67 -1.55
C LEU A 191 -18.33 0.73 -0.02
N SER A 192 -17.15 1.11 0.47
CA SER A 192 -16.95 1.45 1.89
C SER A 192 -17.28 2.95 2.10
N PRO A 193 -18.38 3.29 2.79
CA PRO A 193 -18.93 4.66 2.77
C PRO A 193 -18.09 5.70 3.51
N GLN A 194 -17.26 5.28 4.48
CA GLN A 194 -16.38 6.19 5.23
C GLN A 194 -15.11 6.54 4.43
N GLY A 195 -14.91 5.95 3.25
CA GLY A 195 -13.75 6.17 2.41
C GLY A 195 -12.48 5.55 2.99
N SER A 196 -11.33 6.16 2.70
CA SER A 196 -10.02 5.66 3.15
C SER A 196 -9.66 6.14 4.55
N LEU A 197 -8.85 5.35 5.26
CA LEU A 197 -8.24 5.78 6.51
C LEU A 197 -7.42 7.07 6.31
N ALA A 198 -6.72 7.23 5.18
CA ALA A 198 -5.96 8.45 4.90
C ALA A 198 -6.83 9.71 4.87
N SER A 199 -8.03 9.66 4.28
CA SER A 199 -8.92 10.84 4.26
C SER A 199 -9.40 11.21 5.65
N LEU A 200 -9.67 10.22 6.50
CA LEU A 200 -10.12 10.46 7.87
C LEU A 200 -8.99 10.90 8.81
N LEU A 201 -7.79 10.34 8.65
CA LEU A 201 -6.65 10.63 9.52
C LEU A 201 -6.07 12.03 9.22
N TYR A 202 -5.95 12.38 7.93
CA TYR A 202 -5.29 13.63 7.50
C TYR A 202 -6.23 14.72 7.01
N GLY A 203 -7.34 14.35 6.36
CA GLY A 203 -8.23 15.29 5.67
C GLY A 203 -9.43 15.74 6.51
N SER A 204 -9.85 14.95 7.50
CA SER A 204 -11.01 15.29 8.34
C SER A 204 -10.68 16.36 9.38
N LYS A 205 -11.65 17.27 9.59
CA LYS A 205 -11.67 18.21 10.72
C LYS A 205 -11.87 17.47 12.05
N GLU A 206 -12.71 16.45 12.06
CA GLU A 206 -12.90 15.57 13.21
C GLU A 206 -11.89 14.42 13.15
N LYS A 207 -11.05 14.32 14.19
CA LYS A 207 -10.03 13.28 14.28
C LYS A 207 -10.63 11.97 14.80
N LEU A 208 -10.11 10.86 14.28
CA LEU A 208 -10.53 9.52 14.72
C LEU A 208 -10.21 9.31 16.20
N LYS A 209 -11.22 8.89 16.98
CA LYS A 209 -11.07 8.49 18.38
C LYS A 209 -10.17 7.26 18.50
N TRP A 210 -9.50 7.13 19.64
CA TRP A 210 -8.55 6.04 19.89
C TRP A 210 -9.15 4.65 19.65
N GLY A 211 -10.36 4.39 20.16
CA GLY A 211 -11.02 3.09 19.99
C GLY A 211 -11.19 2.67 18.53
N ILE A 212 -11.50 3.62 17.65
CA ILE A 212 -11.59 3.39 16.20
C ILE A 212 -10.21 3.10 15.61
N ARG A 213 -9.18 3.87 15.99
CA ARG A 213 -7.80 3.64 15.50
C ARG A 213 -7.29 2.24 15.85
N TYR A 214 -7.53 1.80 17.08
CA TYR A 214 -7.14 0.47 17.53
C TYR A 214 -7.98 -0.63 16.85
N LYS A 215 -9.28 -0.43 16.66
CA LYS A 215 -10.14 -1.31 15.85
C LYS A 215 -9.57 -1.50 14.44
N ILE A 216 -9.23 -0.39 13.77
CA ILE A 216 -8.62 -0.39 12.43
C ILE A 216 -7.29 -1.15 12.42
N ALA A 217 -6.41 -0.90 13.40
CA ALA A 217 -5.13 -1.61 13.52
C ALA A 217 -5.33 -3.13 13.61
N THR A 218 -6.22 -3.58 14.49
CA THR A 218 -6.45 -5.01 14.71
C THR A 218 -7.15 -5.69 13.54
N GLY A 219 -8.10 -5.02 12.87
CA GLY A 219 -8.79 -5.56 11.70
C GLY A 219 -7.87 -5.62 10.47
N ALA A 220 -7.08 -4.58 10.22
CA ALA A 220 -6.07 -4.59 9.15
C ALA A 220 -5.02 -5.68 9.39
N ALA A 221 -4.58 -5.90 10.63
CA ALA A 221 -3.68 -7.01 10.97
C ALA A 221 -4.29 -8.38 10.62
N ARG A 222 -5.58 -8.59 10.91
CA ARG A 222 -6.30 -9.84 10.56
C ARG A 222 -6.45 -10.01 9.06
N GLY A 223 -6.77 -8.93 8.33
CA GLY A 223 -6.83 -8.95 6.87
C GLY A 223 -5.49 -9.35 6.25
N LEU A 224 -4.38 -8.79 6.75
CA LEU A 224 -3.05 -9.11 6.23
C LEU A 224 -2.58 -10.51 6.66
N LEU A 225 -2.89 -10.95 7.87
CA LEU A 225 -2.73 -12.34 8.30
C LEU A 225 -3.45 -13.30 7.35
N TYR A 226 -4.71 -13.00 7.00
CA TYR A 226 -5.46 -13.81 6.05
C TYR A 226 -4.75 -13.89 4.68
N LEU A 227 -4.26 -12.77 4.13
CA LEU A 227 -3.53 -12.78 2.86
C LEU A 227 -2.24 -13.63 2.91
N HIS A 228 -1.52 -13.58 4.02
CA HIS A 228 -0.22 -14.25 4.17
C HIS A 228 -0.34 -15.74 4.52
N GLU A 229 -1.26 -16.09 5.41
CA GLU A 229 -1.31 -17.39 6.09
C GLU A 229 -2.68 -18.08 5.96
N GLY A 230 -3.75 -17.36 5.60
CA GLY A 230 -5.12 -17.88 5.55
C GLY A 230 -5.68 -18.16 4.15
N CYS A 231 -5.14 -17.53 3.11
CA CYS A 231 -5.52 -17.78 1.72
C CYS A 231 -4.95 -19.11 1.22
N GLN A 232 -5.65 -19.75 0.27
CA GLN A 232 -5.15 -20.97 -0.39
C GLN A 232 -3.77 -20.76 -1.05
N ARG A 233 -3.50 -19.54 -1.50
CA ARG A 233 -2.19 -19.11 -2.00
C ARG A 233 -1.76 -17.91 -1.17
N ARG A 234 -0.53 -17.94 -0.66
CA ARG A 234 0.09 -16.79 0.01
C ARG A 234 0.14 -15.62 -0.96
N ILE A 235 -0.49 -14.50 -0.57
CA ILE A 235 -0.58 -13.26 -1.34
C ILE A 235 0.26 -12.21 -0.63
N ILE A 236 1.19 -11.59 -1.37
CA ILE A 236 1.92 -10.41 -0.90
C ILE A 236 1.24 -9.18 -1.51
N HIS A 237 0.73 -8.28 -0.67
CA HIS A 237 -0.07 -7.13 -1.10
C HIS A 237 0.79 -6.05 -1.77
N ARG A 238 1.99 -5.80 -1.25
CA ARG A 238 3.01 -4.85 -1.73
C ARG A 238 2.66 -3.36 -1.64
N ASP A 239 1.40 -2.99 -1.35
CA ASP A 239 1.00 -1.58 -1.20
C ASP A 239 0.10 -1.33 0.03
N ILE A 240 0.49 -1.88 1.18
CA ILE A 240 -0.18 -1.57 2.45
C ILE A 240 0.14 -0.13 2.87
N LYS A 241 -0.90 0.70 2.99
CA LYS A 241 -0.82 2.11 3.38
C LYS A 241 -2.18 2.64 3.82
N ALA A 242 -2.22 3.78 4.52
CA ALA A 242 -3.48 4.35 5.00
C ALA A 242 -4.50 4.65 3.89
N ALA A 243 -4.04 4.97 2.67
CA ALA A 243 -4.94 5.21 1.53
C ALA A 243 -5.60 3.94 0.98
N ASN A 244 -5.01 2.76 1.25
CA ASN A 244 -5.50 1.45 0.79
C ASN A 244 -6.19 0.66 1.92
N ILE A 245 -6.52 1.32 3.03
CA ILE A 245 -7.41 0.79 4.07
C ILE A 245 -8.72 1.57 3.96
N LEU A 246 -9.75 0.94 3.42
CA LEU A 246 -11.11 1.49 3.36
C LEU A 246 -11.86 1.17 4.65
N LEU A 247 -12.84 1.99 5.00
CA LEU A 247 -13.63 1.83 6.22
C LEU A 247 -15.11 1.67 5.90
N THR A 248 -15.72 0.61 6.43
CA THR A 248 -17.17 0.40 6.37
C THR A 248 -17.91 1.45 7.20
N GLU A 249 -19.26 1.43 7.16
CA GLU A 249 -20.10 2.30 7.98
C GLU A 249 -19.74 2.23 9.49
N ASP A 250 -19.48 1.01 9.98
CA ASP A 250 -19.08 0.72 11.37
C ASP A 250 -17.57 0.89 11.63
N PHE A 251 -16.82 1.51 10.71
CA PHE A 251 -15.37 1.64 10.77
C PHE A 251 -14.62 0.29 10.86
N GLU A 252 -15.15 -0.77 10.27
CA GLU A 252 -14.37 -1.99 10.03
C GLU A 252 -13.38 -1.74 8.89
N PRO A 253 -12.09 -2.07 9.06
CA PRO A 253 -11.09 -1.83 8.03
C PRO A 253 -11.14 -2.91 6.94
N GLN A 254 -11.00 -2.50 5.69
CA GLN A 254 -10.94 -3.35 4.51
C GLN A 254 -9.69 -3.01 3.69
N ILE A 255 -8.76 -3.95 3.57
CA ILE A 255 -7.60 -3.82 2.68
C ILE A 255 -8.08 -3.83 1.24
N CYS A 256 -7.71 -2.82 0.45
CA CYS A 256 -8.07 -2.69 -0.95
C CYS A 256 -6.83 -2.47 -1.85
N ASP A 257 -7.08 -2.40 -3.16
CA ASP A 257 -6.07 -2.13 -4.20
C ASP A 257 -5.01 -3.22 -4.34
N PHE A 258 -5.41 -4.32 -4.99
CA PHE A 258 -4.55 -5.48 -5.24
C PHE A 258 -3.75 -5.36 -6.54
N GLY A 259 -3.69 -4.18 -7.16
CA GLY A 259 -3.02 -3.96 -8.45
C GLY A 259 -1.52 -4.31 -8.44
N LEU A 260 -0.85 -4.14 -7.30
CA LEU A 260 0.56 -4.54 -7.15
C LEU A 260 0.74 -5.94 -6.58
N ALA A 261 -0.32 -6.57 -6.06
CA ALA A 261 -0.22 -7.81 -5.31
C ALA A 261 0.33 -8.94 -6.17
N LYS A 262 0.94 -9.94 -5.52
CA LYS A 262 1.49 -11.14 -6.18
C LYS A 262 1.26 -12.38 -5.33
N TRP A 263 1.00 -13.51 -6.00
CA TRP A 263 1.14 -14.81 -5.34
C TRP A 263 2.61 -15.13 -5.11
N LEU A 264 2.93 -15.57 -3.91
CA LEU A 264 4.24 -16.12 -3.59
C LEU A 264 4.08 -17.60 -3.26
N PRO A 265 4.41 -18.51 -4.19
CA PRO A 265 4.28 -19.95 -3.99
C PRO A 265 4.99 -20.43 -2.71
N GLU A 266 4.47 -21.46 -2.06
CA GLU A 266 5.02 -21.96 -0.79
C GLU A 266 6.48 -22.40 -0.89
N GLN A 267 6.86 -22.97 -2.04
CA GLN A 267 8.22 -23.40 -2.31
C GLN A 267 9.21 -22.24 -2.52
N TRP A 268 8.72 -21.00 -2.64
CA TRP A 268 9.56 -19.81 -2.83
C TRP A 268 9.68 -19.05 -1.52
N THR A 269 10.91 -18.62 -1.20
CA THR A 269 11.14 -17.78 -0.03
C THR A 269 10.78 -16.31 -0.30
N HIS A 270 11.00 -15.85 -1.54
CA HIS A 270 10.75 -14.47 -1.97
C HIS A 270 10.62 -14.40 -3.49
N HIS A 271 10.09 -13.27 -3.98
CA HIS A 271 10.27 -12.78 -5.34
C HIS A 271 11.43 -11.79 -5.40
N THR A 272 12.06 -11.70 -6.56
CA THR A 272 13.01 -10.63 -6.89
C THR A 272 12.47 -9.87 -8.09
N VAL A 273 12.27 -8.56 -7.93
CA VAL A 273 11.73 -7.70 -9.00
C VAL A 273 12.76 -6.65 -9.41
N ALA A 274 12.82 -6.37 -10.72
CA ALA A 274 13.70 -5.34 -11.27
C ALA A 274 13.11 -3.93 -11.19
N LYS A 275 11.77 -3.83 -11.15
CA LYS A 275 11.03 -2.56 -11.10
C LYS A 275 10.51 -2.33 -9.68
N PHE A 276 10.87 -1.19 -9.10
CA PHE A 276 10.36 -0.77 -7.80
C PHE A 276 8.98 -0.14 -7.97
N GLU A 277 7.99 -0.68 -7.27
CA GLU A 277 6.60 -0.25 -7.29
C GLU A 277 6.07 -0.26 -5.85
N GLY A 278 5.14 0.65 -5.56
CA GLY A 278 4.58 0.87 -4.23
C GLY A 278 4.83 2.29 -3.75
N THR A 279 4.40 2.56 -2.52
CA THR A 279 4.38 3.94 -1.99
C THR A 279 5.62 4.25 -1.15
N PHE A 280 6.38 5.27 -1.56
CA PHE A 280 7.55 5.73 -0.79
C PHE A 280 7.14 6.06 0.66
N GLY A 281 8.00 5.75 1.63
CA GLY A 281 7.69 5.83 3.06
C GLY A 281 7.20 4.52 3.68
N TYR A 282 6.58 3.63 2.90
CA TYR A 282 6.16 2.29 3.34
C TYR A 282 7.09 1.18 2.84
N LEU A 283 7.98 1.48 1.89
CA LEU A 283 8.87 0.49 1.28
C LEU A 283 9.91 -0.03 2.27
N ALA A 284 9.98 -1.36 2.39
CA ALA A 284 10.95 -2.03 3.23
C ALA A 284 12.38 -1.85 2.70
N PRO A 285 13.41 -1.79 3.57
CA PRO A 285 14.79 -1.57 3.12
C PRO A 285 15.33 -2.63 2.16
N GLU A 286 15.07 -3.91 2.41
CA GLU A 286 15.51 -5.01 1.54
C GLU A 286 14.81 -4.99 0.17
N TYR A 287 13.58 -4.47 0.12
CA TYR A 287 12.90 -4.23 -1.15
C TYR A 287 13.61 -3.15 -1.94
N LEU A 288 13.92 -2.01 -1.32
CA LEU A 288 14.62 -0.90 -1.98
C LEU A 288 16.05 -1.24 -2.42
N LEU A 289 16.76 -2.06 -1.63
CA LEU A 289 18.17 -2.36 -1.87
C LEU A 289 18.37 -3.54 -2.83
N HIS A 290 17.47 -4.52 -2.81
CA HIS A 290 17.68 -5.81 -3.47
C HIS A 290 16.49 -6.28 -4.32
N GLY A 291 15.38 -5.53 -4.33
CA GLY A 291 14.16 -5.93 -5.04
C GLY A 291 13.46 -7.15 -4.43
N ILE A 292 13.80 -7.51 -3.18
CA ILE A 292 13.24 -8.67 -2.48
C ILE A 292 11.82 -8.36 -2.03
N VAL A 293 10.89 -9.24 -2.39
CA VAL A 293 9.47 -9.17 -2.01
C VAL A 293 9.04 -10.48 -1.36
N ASP A 294 8.61 -10.40 -0.11
CA ASP A 294 8.07 -11.50 0.69
C ASP A 294 7.00 -10.94 1.66
N GLU A 295 6.43 -11.78 2.53
CA GLU A 295 5.47 -11.31 3.53
C GLU A 295 6.04 -10.20 4.44
N LYS A 296 7.36 -10.15 4.64
CA LYS A 296 8.00 -9.20 5.54
C LYS A 296 8.06 -7.79 4.97
N THR A 297 7.94 -7.62 3.65
CA THR A 297 7.77 -6.28 3.07
C THR A 297 6.43 -5.68 3.47
N ASP A 298 5.37 -6.48 3.47
CA ASP A 298 4.04 -6.06 3.95
C ASP A 298 4.04 -5.83 5.46
N VAL A 299 4.72 -6.68 6.25
CA VAL A 299 4.85 -6.48 7.70
C VAL A 299 5.51 -5.13 8.01
N PHE A 300 6.55 -4.75 7.25
CA PHE A 300 7.18 -3.44 7.44
C PHE A 300 6.21 -2.30 7.16
N ALA A 301 5.50 -2.35 6.03
CA ALA A 301 4.50 -1.35 5.65
C ALA A 301 3.37 -1.26 6.70
N PHE A 302 2.92 -2.38 7.24
CA PHE A 302 1.97 -2.43 8.35
C PHE A 302 2.53 -1.76 9.62
N GLY A 303 3.81 -1.94 9.92
CA GLY A 303 4.47 -1.22 11.01
C GLY A 303 4.45 0.30 10.84
N VAL A 304 4.59 0.80 9.60
CA VAL A 304 4.43 2.22 9.27
C VAL A 304 2.99 2.67 9.49
N LEU A 305 2.01 1.89 9.00
CA LEU A 305 0.58 2.15 9.20
C LEU A 305 0.20 2.27 10.69
N LEU A 306 0.76 1.42 11.55
CA LEU A 306 0.57 1.53 13.00
C LEU A 306 1.11 2.85 13.56
N LEU A 307 2.28 3.31 13.08
CA LEU A 307 2.81 4.62 13.49
C LEU A 307 1.90 5.76 13.02
N GLU A 308 1.35 5.68 11.81
CA GLU A 308 0.40 6.69 11.33
C GLU A 308 -0.83 6.76 12.24
N LEU A 309 -1.41 5.62 12.62
CA LEU A 309 -2.55 5.55 13.54
C LEU A 309 -2.22 6.15 14.91
N VAL A 310 -1.06 5.84 15.49
CA VAL A 310 -0.67 6.38 16.81
C VAL A 310 -0.36 7.87 16.75
N THR A 311 0.32 8.33 15.71
CA THR A 311 0.91 9.68 15.65
C THR A 311 0.01 10.70 14.95
N GLY A 312 -0.97 10.23 14.15
CA GLY A 312 -1.74 11.08 13.25
C GLY A 312 -0.92 11.68 12.10
N ARG A 313 0.34 11.28 11.94
CA ARG A 313 1.26 11.79 10.91
C ARG A 313 1.22 10.92 9.66
N ARG A 314 1.61 11.50 8.54
CA ARG A 314 1.80 10.78 7.26
C ARG A 314 3.14 10.05 7.28
N ALA A 315 3.23 8.90 6.60
CA ALA A 315 4.47 8.15 6.42
C ALA A 315 5.61 9.00 5.83
N LEU A 316 5.24 9.94 4.95
CA LEU A 316 6.09 11.03 4.46
C LEU A 316 5.33 12.35 4.63
N ASP A 317 5.98 13.31 5.26
CA ASP A 317 5.44 14.67 5.33
C ASP A 317 5.67 15.47 4.03
N TYR A 318 5.16 16.69 3.98
CA TYR A 318 5.31 17.59 2.83
C TYR A 318 6.76 17.96 2.54
N SER A 319 7.66 17.82 3.52
CA SER A 319 9.11 18.02 3.39
C SER A 319 9.86 16.72 3.08
N GLN A 320 9.14 15.65 2.72
CA GLN A 320 9.69 14.32 2.40
C GLN A 320 10.47 13.68 3.56
N GLN A 321 10.18 14.06 4.80
CA GLN A 321 10.76 13.43 5.98
C GLN A 321 9.98 12.15 6.32
N SER A 322 10.74 11.08 6.57
CA SER A 322 10.17 9.78 6.90
C SER A 322 9.71 9.71 8.34
N LEU A 323 8.44 9.33 8.54
CA LEU A 323 7.86 9.03 9.84
C LEU A 323 8.67 7.99 10.60
N VAL A 324 9.16 6.97 9.91
CA VAL A 324 9.98 5.90 10.49
C VAL A 324 11.30 6.46 11.04
N LEU A 325 11.95 7.36 10.31
CA LEU A 325 13.21 7.97 10.75
C LEU A 325 13.01 8.88 11.97
N TRP A 326 11.89 9.62 12.01
CA TRP A 326 11.53 10.45 13.15
C TRP A 326 11.10 9.62 14.38
N ALA A 327 10.29 8.59 14.20
CA ALA A 327 9.75 7.79 15.30
C ALA A 327 10.79 6.83 15.90
N LYS A 328 11.70 6.26 15.11
CA LYS A 328 12.73 5.31 15.59
C LYS A 328 13.53 5.78 16.82
N PRO A 329 14.09 7.00 16.88
CA PRO A 329 14.79 7.47 18.08
C PRO A 329 13.86 7.64 19.29
N LEU A 330 12.59 8.02 19.09
CA LEU A 330 11.61 8.19 20.17
C LEU A 330 11.15 6.84 20.73
N LEU A 331 10.87 5.90 19.82
CA LEU A 331 10.68 4.49 20.12
C LEU A 331 11.92 3.87 20.77
N LYS A 332 13.11 4.45 20.60
CA LYS A 332 14.35 4.04 21.29
C LYS A 332 14.64 4.79 22.59
N LYS A 333 13.82 5.77 22.97
CA LYS A 333 13.94 6.50 24.24
C LYS A 333 12.72 6.29 25.14
N ASN A 334 11.75 5.51 24.69
CA ASN A 334 10.46 5.31 25.35
C ASN A 334 9.71 6.64 25.52
N ASN A 335 9.86 7.57 24.57
CA ASN A 335 9.18 8.85 24.64
C ASN A 335 7.76 8.75 24.05
N VAL A 336 6.91 7.97 24.71
CA VAL A 336 5.54 7.67 24.25
C VAL A 336 4.73 8.94 24.06
N ARG A 337 4.83 9.90 24.98
CA ARG A 337 4.09 11.16 24.92
C ARG A 337 4.36 11.98 23.66
N GLU A 338 5.59 11.94 23.14
CA GLU A 338 5.94 12.66 21.90
C GLU A 338 5.45 11.93 20.63
N LEU A 339 5.19 10.63 20.73
CA LEU A 339 4.67 9.81 19.63
C LEU A 339 3.16 9.93 19.47
N VAL A 340 2.40 10.10 20.56
CA VAL A 340 0.94 10.12 20.50
C VAL A 340 0.44 11.37 19.79
N ASP A 341 -0.55 11.19 18.92
CA ASP A 341 -1.28 12.27 18.27
C ASP A 341 -1.85 13.24 19.32
N PRO A 342 -1.45 14.53 19.31
CA PRO A 342 -1.93 15.52 20.27
C PRO A 342 -3.44 15.70 20.28
N SER A 343 -4.13 15.39 19.17
CA SER A 343 -5.59 15.48 19.08
C SER A 343 -6.33 14.45 19.93
N LEU A 344 -5.64 13.40 20.39
CA LEU A 344 -6.21 12.41 21.31
C LEU A 344 -6.21 12.89 22.77
N GLY A 345 -5.48 13.96 23.12
CA GLY A 345 -5.35 14.39 24.51
C GLY A 345 -4.87 13.25 25.40
N ASP A 346 -5.66 12.88 26.41
CA ASP A 346 -5.47 11.68 27.24
C ASP A 346 -6.53 10.59 26.99
N ASP A 347 -7.36 10.73 25.93
CA ASP A 347 -8.44 9.80 25.56
C ASP A 347 -7.91 8.60 24.75
N TYR A 348 -7.05 7.80 25.39
CA TYR A 348 -6.56 6.55 24.82
C TYR A 348 -6.31 5.50 25.91
N ASN A 349 -6.43 4.23 25.52
CA ASN A 349 -6.09 3.13 26.42
C ASN A 349 -4.57 2.89 26.40
N ASN A 350 -3.91 3.18 27.53
CA ASN A 350 -2.46 3.01 27.68
C ASN A 350 -1.95 1.61 27.33
N ARG A 351 -2.68 0.54 27.70
CA ARG A 351 -2.30 -0.83 27.35
C ARG A 351 -2.31 -1.03 25.84
N GLN A 352 -3.40 -0.65 25.17
CA GLN A 352 -3.53 -0.77 23.72
C GLN A 352 -2.47 0.06 22.97
N LEU A 353 -2.19 1.28 23.44
CA LEU A 353 -1.15 2.14 22.88
C LEU A 353 0.21 1.46 22.96
N ASN A 354 0.53 0.89 24.12
CA ASN A 354 1.78 0.19 24.35
C ASN A 354 1.92 -1.06 23.45
N LEU A 355 0.83 -1.82 23.26
CA LEU A 355 0.80 -2.95 22.33
C LEU A 355 1.03 -2.52 20.87
N MET A 356 0.37 -1.44 20.42
CA MET A 356 0.55 -0.91 19.06
C MET A 356 1.98 -0.40 18.82
N LEU A 357 2.55 0.34 19.77
CA LEU A 357 3.93 0.84 19.67
C LEU A 357 4.95 -0.31 19.66
N LEU A 358 4.73 -1.33 20.50
CA LEU A 358 5.57 -2.52 20.50
C LEU A 358 5.47 -3.26 19.16
N ALA A 359 4.27 -3.49 18.64
CA ALA A 359 4.04 -4.11 17.34
C ALA A 359 4.71 -3.31 16.22
N ALA A 360 4.50 -1.99 16.17
CA ALA A 360 5.12 -1.10 15.19
C ALA A 360 6.66 -1.20 15.23
N SER A 361 7.25 -1.16 16.43
CA SER A 361 8.71 -1.23 16.61
C SER A 361 9.32 -2.56 16.13
N LEU A 362 8.59 -3.67 16.27
CA LEU A 362 9.00 -5.00 15.79
C LEU A 362 8.83 -5.13 14.27
N CYS A 363 7.77 -4.53 13.72
CA CYS A 363 7.47 -4.55 12.29
C CYS A 363 8.47 -3.71 11.47
N ILE A 364 8.90 -2.54 11.97
CA ILE A 364 9.81 -1.63 11.23
C ILE A 364 11.31 -1.94 11.38
N GLN A 365 11.66 -3.15 11.83
CA GLN A 365 13.04 -3.59 11.97
C GLN A 365 13.76 -3.59 10.62
N GLN A 366 15.04 -3.19 10.63
CA GLN A 366 15.86 -3.14 9.41
C GLN A 366 16.01 -4.52 8.76
N SER A 367 16.19 -5.57 9.57
CA SER A 367 16.31 -6.95 9.11
C SER A 367 14.92 -7.60 9.05
N SER A 368 14.50 -8.07 7.87
CA SER A 368 13.22 -8.77 7.64
C SER A 368 13.07 -10.03 8.52
N ILE A 369 14.17 -10.74 8.78
CA ILE A 369 14.21 -11.95 9.61
C ILE A 369 13.89 -11.65 11.10
N ARG A 370 14.05 -10.40 11.53
CA ARG A 370 13.70 -9.95 12.89
C ARG A 370 12.25 -9.48 13.01
N ARG A 371 11.56 -9.26 11.89
CA ARG A 371 10.15 -8.88 11.89
C ARG A 371 9.27 -10.10 12.19
N PRO A 372 8.21 -9.91 12.99
CA PRO A 372 7.26 -10.98 13.29
C PRO A 372 6.49 -11.42 12.03
N SER A 373 5.82 -12.57 12.10
CA SER A 373 4.73 -12.90 11.15
C SER A 373 3.48 -12.10 11.49
N MET A 374 2.50 -12.03 10.59
CA MET A 374 1.25 -11.34 10.89
C MET A 374 0.41 -12.06 11.95
N SER A 375 0.52 -13.39 12.08
CA SER A 375 -0.07 -14.14 13.21
C SER A 375 0.45 -13.64 14.55
N GLN A 376 1.78 -13.50 14.66
CA GLN A 376 2.43 -12.97 15.86
C GLN A 376 2.03 -11.51 16.14
N VAL A 377 1.83 -10.70 15.10
CA VAL A 377 1.36 -9.31 15.25
C VAL A 377 -0.08 -9.27 15.76
N VAL A 378 -0.97 -10.14 15.26
CA VAL A 378 -2.36 -10.24 15.73
C VAL A 378 -2.41 -10.67 17.20
N ASP A 379 -1.64 -11.68 17.59
CA ASP A 379 -1.54 -12.13 18.99
C ASP A 379 -1.03 -11.01 19.89
N LEU A 380 0.04 -10.33 19.47
CA LEU A 380 0.60 -9.20 20.19
C LEU A 380 -0.42 -8.07 20.37
N LEU A 381 -1.15 -7.70 19.31
CA LEU A 381 -2.16 -6.67 19.41
C LEU A 381 -3.31 -7.09 20.34
N ARG A 382 -3.64 -8.38 20.44
CA ARG A 382 -4.62 -8.91 21.42
C ARG A 382 -4.09 -8.95 22.85
N GLY A 383 -2.80 -8.72 23.06
CA GLY A 383 -2.15 -8.85 24.36
C GLY A 383 -1.69 -10.27 24.68
N ASP A 384 -1.71 -11.20 23.72
CA ASP A 384 -1.12 -12.52 23.89
C ASP A 384 0.37 -12.50 23.54
N PHE A 385 1.19 -12.69 24.56
CA PHE A 385 2.66 -12.70 24.44
C PHE A 385 3.26 -14.10 24.32
N SER A 386 2.43 -15.14 24.21
CA SER A 386 2.89 -16.54 24.12
C SER A 386 3.83 -16.73 22.93
N CYS A 387 3.55 -16.07 21.81
CA CYS A 387 4.38 -16.10 20.61
C CYS A 387 5.74 -15.39 20.79
N LEU A 388 5.85 -14.44 21.73
CA LEU A 388 7.09 -13.71 22.00
C LEU A 388 8.07 -14.51 22.87
N LYS A 389 7.60 -15.53 23.60
CA LYS A 389 8.43 -16.42 24.45
C LYS A 389 9.47 -17.19 23.64
N TYR A 390 9.14 -17.54 22.40
CA TYR A 390 10.02 -18.26 21.48
C TYR A 390 10.93 -17.36 20.65
N MET A 391 10.70 -16.04 20.68
CA MET A 391 11.62 -15.11 20.03
C MET A 391 12.91 -15.03 20.83
N LYS A 392 14.01 -15.57 20.29
CA LYS A 392 15.34 -15.55 20.92
C LYS A 392 15.65 -14.17 21.53
N LYS A 393 16.07 -14.13 22.81
CA LYS A 393 16.49 -12.91 23.53
C LYS A 393 17.48 -12.04 22.72
N SER A 394 18.28 -12.65 21.85
CA SER A 394 19.24 -11.96 20.97
C SER A 394 18.63 -11.22 19.77
N ARG A 395 17.37 -11.50 19.42
CA ARG A 395 16.60 -10.75 18.40
C ARG A 395 15.82 -9.58 19.00
N MET A 396 15.97 -9.35 20.31
CA MET A 396 15.23 -8.34 21.04
C MET A 396 16.07 -7.11 21.33
N PRO A 397 15.73 -5.94 20.76
CA PRO A 397 16.35 -4.68 21.13
C PRO A 397 16.16 -4.41 22.63
N PHE A 398 17.06 -3.63 23.20
CA PHE A 398 17.06 -3.15 24.60
C PHE A 398 15.70 -2.60 25.08
N PHE A 399 14.85 -2.16 24.14
CA PHE A 399 13.47 -1.70 24.33
C PHE A 399 12.49 -2.68 24.95
N ARG A 400 12.74 -3.99 24.84
CA ARG A 400 11.77 -4.99 25.29
C ARG A 400 11.66 -5.11 26.81
N LYS A 401 12.71 -4.81 27.57
CA LYS A 401 12.72 -5.18 28.99
C LYS A 401 11.71 -4.36 29.80
N ALA A 402 11.76 -3.03 29.73
CA ALA A 402 10.81 -2.17 30.43
C ALA A 402 9.36 -2.36 29.96
N PHE A 403 9.11 -2.36 28.64
CA PHE A 403 7.75 -2.51 28.10
C PHE A 403 7.13 -3.88 28.39
N CYS A 404 7.87 -4.98 28.16
CA CYS A 404 7.34 -6.31 28.46
C CYS A 404 7.24 -6.53 29.96
N GLU A 405 8.18 -6.05 30.79
CA GLU A 405 8.04 -6.15 32.25
C GLU A 405 6.82 -5.36 32.73
N ASP A 406 6.57 -4.14 32.24
CA ASP A 406 5.39 -3.36 32.64
C ASP A 406 4.07 -3.98 32.14
N LEU A 407 4.04 -4.54 30.92
CA LEU A 407 2.87 -5.24 30.36
C LEU A 407 2.59 -6.58 31.07
N ILE A 408 3.64 -7.35 31.37
CA ILE A 408 3.52 -8.66 32.05
C ILE A 408 3.24 -8.48 33.55
N ASN A 409 3.88 -7.52 34.22
CA ASN A 409 3.65 -7.21 35.64
C ASN A 409 2.29 -6.53 35.86
N GLY A 410 1.75 -5.84 34.86
CA GLY A 410 0.39 -5.28 34.89
C GLY A 410 -0.72 -6.33 34.91
N GLU A 411 -0.51 -7.49 34.29
CA GLU A 411 -1.46 -8.63 34.36
C GLU A 411 -1.44 -9.32 35.73
N ALA A 412 -0.30 -9.35 36.42
CA ALA A 412 -0.19 -9.94 37.76
C ALA A 412 -0.94 -9.14 38.85
N LYS A 413 -1.37 -7.91 38.58
CA LYS A 413 -2.13 -7.06 39.52
C LYS A 413 -3.66 -7.16 39.40
N PHE A 414 -4.17 -7.96 38.47
CA PHE A 414 -5.60 -8.24 38.32
C PHE A 414 -5.85 -9.74 38.50
N GLN A 415 -5.62 -10.26 39.71
CA GLN A 415 -6.35 -11.43 40.18
C GLN A 415 -7.51 -10.94 41.05
N PRO A 416 -8.75 -11.44 40.87
CA PRO A 416 -9.84 -11.06 41.76
C PRO A 416 -9.50 -11.59 43.15
N GLU A 417 -9.52 -10.69 44.14
CA GLU A 417 -9.64 -11.11 45.53
C GLU A 417 -10.92 -11.95 45.64
N THR A 418 -10.74 -13.16 46.17
CA THR A 418 -11.73 -14.24 46.32
C THR A 418 -13.00 -13.83 47.05
#